data_AF-A0A2Z6RE64-F1
#
_entry.id   AF-A0A2Z6RE64-F1
#
_cell.length_a   1.000
_cell.length_b   1.000
_cell.length_c   1.000
_cell.angle_alpha   90.00
_cell.angle_beta   90.00
_cell.angle_gamma   90.00
#
_symmetry.space_group_name_H-M   'P 1'
#
loop_
_entity.id
_entity.type
_entity.pdbx_description
1 polymer ?
#
loop_
_entity_poly.entity_id
_entity_poly.type
_entity_poly.pdbx_seq_one_letter_code
_entity_poly.pdbx_strand_id
1 'polypeptide(L)'
;MKVYILFVLLFSSLIIGINAEAEKCENYFNVSTCSECQKELWDTWANPSSCGFFINLIKNIIKDYGYAVRHTQLTPYNFTPYDEAVKETCDERFSCTYDEAESSAKRVEEKCSNELSTKVDWSADPLTLNRTVTSAYGTVISFYFGIPDHDVMCFKSSSGDLCGIELTKPLINWLKENIPDGKFRISYDHKFVYKEDGSRLEIPRGIFFCGECQERVVKTFKYWPVNHPLPDYIVKNVYGSWEEEVNNFPNCPNNNSTTKHRRTLNRFSRRKIN
;
A
#
# COMPACT_ATOMS: atom_id res chain seq x y z
N MET A 1 -1.96 1.68 10.75
CA MET A 1 -1.72 0.23 10.86
C MET A 1 -0.69 -0.05 9.81
N LYS A 2 0.52 -0.38 10.22
CA LYS A 2 1.64 -0.67 9.34
C LYS A 2 1.42 -1.95 8.52
N VAL A 3 0.48 -2.82 8.87
CA VAL A 3 0.16 -3.98 8.00
C VAL A 3 -0.64 -3.60 6.75
N TYR A 4 -1.30 -2.45 6.75
CA TYR A 4 -1.78 -1.84 5.51
C TYR A 4 -0.69 -1.08 4.74
N ILE A 5 0.60 -1.16 5.14
CA ILE A 5 1.72 -0.52 4.42
C ILE A 5 1.72 -0.92 2.96
N LEU A 6 1.37 -2.17 2.63
CA LEU A 6 1.33 -2.63 1.24
C LEU A 6 0.09 -2.12 0.50
N PHE A 7 -1.09 -2.19 1.10
CA PHE A 7 -2.33 -1.80 0.40
C PHE A 7 -2.38 -0.33 -0.04
N VAL A 8 -1.55 0.55 0.54
CA VAL A 8 -1.58 2.00 0.30
C VAL A 8 -0.17 2.60 0.06
N LEU A 9 0.89 1.77 0.04
CA LEU A 9 2.08 2.01 -0.80
C LEU A 9 1.63 2.37 -2.23
N LEU A 10 0.51 1.80 -2.70
CA LEU A 10 -0.19 2.12 -3.95
C LEU A 10 -0.62 3.59 -4.08
N PHE A 11 -1.15 4.23 -3.04
CA PHE A 11 -1.59 5.64 -3.13
C PHE A 11 -0.44 6.64 -2.95
N SER A 12 0.50 6.31 -2.07
CA SER A 12 1.65 7.16 -1.77
C SER A 12 2.70 7.11 -2.89
N SER A 13 2.86 5.97 -3.58
CA SER A 13 3.67 5.86 -4.80
C SER A 13 3.00 6.45 -6.04
N LEU A 14 1.65 6.51 -6.10
CA LEU A 14 0.92 7.21 -7.17
C LEU A 14 1.20 8.72 -7.23
N ILE A 15 1.51 9.37 -6.10
CA ILE A 15 1.71 10.84 -6.06
C ILE A 15 3.18 11.23 -6.30
N ILE A 16 4.11 10.27 -6.18
CA ILE A 16 5.56 10.52 -6.36
C ILE A 16 6.10 9.84 -7.63
N GLY A 17 5.39 8.84 -8.15
CA GLY A 17 5.86 7.93 -9.20
C GLY A 17 5.28 8.12 -10.59
N ILE A 18 4.54 9.20 -10.88
CA ILE A 18 4.24 9.56 -12.29
C ILE A 18 5.48 10.24 -12.90
N ASN A 19 6.56 9.48 -12.96
CA ASN A 19 7.55 9.59 -14.03
C ASN A 19 7.67 8.18 -14.62
N ALA A 20 6.55 7.67 -15.14
CA ALA A 20 6.47 6.47 -15.97
C ALA A 20 7.24 6.62 -17.30
N GLU A 21 7.91 7.75 -17.51
CA GLU A 21 8.75 8.09 -18.66
C GLU A 21 10.24 8.20 -18.30
N ALA A 22 10.65 7.81 -17.08
CA ALA A 22 12.08 7.72 -16.80
C ALA A 22 12.68 6.57 -17.65
N GLU A 23 13.22 6.88 -18.83
CA GLU A 23 13.87 5.87 -19.69
C GLU A 23 15.14 5.26 -19.04
N LYS A 24 15.64 5.87 -17.97
CA LYS A 24 16.90 5.54 -17.31
C LYS A 24 16.79 5.70 -15.79
N CYS A 25 17.55 4.87 -15.09
CA CYS A 25 17.66 4.89 -13.63
C CYS A 25 17.96 6.29 -13.06
N GLU A 26 18.86 7.04 -13.71
CA GLU A 26 19.28 8.38 -13.31
C GLU A 26 18.10 9.36 -13.23
N ASN A 27 17.18 9.28 -14.19
CA ASN A 27 16.00 10.14 -14.25
C ASN A 27 15.01 9.80 -13.12
N TYR A 28 14.88 8.52 -12.79
CA TYR A 28 13.98 8.07 -11.73
C TYR A 28 14.47 8.53 -10.35
N PHE A 29 15.77 8.43 -10.08
CA PHE A 29 16.36 8.84 -8.79
C PHE A 29 16.82 10.29 -8.74
N ASN A 30 16.76 11.02 -9.87
CA ASN A 30 17.26 12.38 -10.01
C ASN A 30 18.73 12.53 -9.59
N VAL A 31 19.59 11.68 -10.15
CA VAL A 31 21.04 11.63 -9.88
C VAL A 31 21.83 11.63 -11.18
N SER A 32 23.11 12.02 -11.14
CA SER A 32 23.98 11.99 -12.33
C SER A 32 24.38 10.58 -12.75
N THR A 33 24.51 9.67 -11.78
CA THR A 33 24.90 8.28 -11.98
C THR A 33 24.21 7.43 -10.92
N CYS A 34 23.56 6.35 -11.32
CA CYS A 34 22.97 5.44 -10.35
C CYS A 34 24.00 4.61 -9.57
N SER A 35 23.79 4.52 -8.26
CA SER A 35 24.49 3.58 -7.38
C SER A 35 24.11 2.13 -7.69
N GLU A 36 24.82 1.18 -7.08
CA GLU A 36 24.49 -0.25 -7.21
C GLU A 36 23.08 -0.57 -6.69
N CYS A 37 22.72 -0.06 -5.52
CA CYS A 37 21.36 -0.18 -4.99
C CYS A 37 20.33 0.39 -5.97
N GLN A 38 20.54 1.61 -6.47
CA GLN A 38 19.59 2.26 -7.39
C GLN A 38 19.39 1.46 -8.68
N LYS A 39 20.46 0.84 -9.21
CA LYS A 39 20.36 -0.04 -10.38
C LYS A 39 19.56 -1.31 -10.08
N GLU A 40 19.81 -1.97 -8.96
CA GLU A 40 19.04 -3.17 -8.57
C GLU A 40 17.55 -2.86 -8.41
N LEU A 41 17.22 -1.74 -7.76
CA LEU A 41 15.85 -1.27 -7.62
C LEU A 41 15.25 -0.97 -9.01
N TRP A 42 15.96 -0.24 -9.85
CA TRP A 42 15.51 0.07 -11.20
C TRP A 42 15.21 -1.20 -12.00
N ASP A 43 16.14 -2.15 -12.03
CA ASP A 43 16.01 -3.39 -12.79
C ASP A 43 14.84 -4.24 -12.29
N THR A 44 14.67 -4.32 -10.96
CA THR A 44 13.57 -5.04 -10.31
C THR A 44 12.20 -4.47 -10.70
N TRP A 45 12.07 -3.15 -10.76
CA TRP A 45 10.80 -2.49 -11.08
C TRP A 45 10.52 -2.40 -12.59
N ALA A 46 11.58 -2.25 -13.40
CA ALA A 46 11.47 -2.26 -14.84
C ALA A 46 11.04 -3.65 -15.33
N ASN A 47 11.63 -4.71 -14.79
CA ASN A 47 11.42 -6.10 -15.19
C ASN A 47 11.07 -6.98 -13.97
N PRO A 48 9.85 -6.85 -13.43
CA PRO A 48 9.42 -7.64 -12.28
C PRO A 48 9.45 -9.14 -12.58
N SER A 49 9.94 -9.91 -11.62
CA SER A 49 9.91 -11.39 -11.68
C SER A 49 8.49 -11.92 -11.47
N SER A 50 8.32 -13.25 -11.54
CA SER A 50 7.08 -13.94 -11.15
C SER A 50 6.62 -13.64 -9.71
N CYS A 51 7.53 -13.14 -8.86
CA CYS A 51 7.26 -12.73 -7.48
C CYS A 51 6.87 -11.26 -7.32
N GLY A 52 6.89 -10.48 -8.41
CA GLY A 52 6.59 -9.06 -8.40
C GLY A 52 5.10 -8.71 -8.40
N PHE A 53 4.22 -9.46 -7.72
CA PHE A 53 2.76 -9.20 -7.73
C PHE A 53 2.44 -7.73 -7.44
N PHE A 54 3.00 -7.21 -6.35
CA PHE A 54 2.76 -5.83 -5.93
C PHE A 54 3.37 -4.79 -6.89
N ILE A 55 4.52 -5.12 -7.48
CA ILE A 55 5.17 -4.28 -8.50
C ILE A 55 4.30 -4.23 -9.77
N ASN A 56 3.78 -5.36 -10.23
CA ASN A 56 2.87 -5.44 -11.36
C ASN A 56 1.59 -4.64 -11.11
N LEU A 57 1.01 -4.76 -9.92
CA LEU A 57 -0.16 -3.99 -9.54
C LEU A 57 0.09 -2.47 -9.65
N ILE A 58 1.21 -1.98 -9.11
CA ILE A 58 1.56 -0.55 -9.23
C ILE A 58 1.73 -0.15 -10.69
N LYS A 59 2.39 -0.98 -11.51
CA LYS A 59 2.59 -0.70 -12.94
C LYS A 59 1.25 -0.61 -13.69
N ASN A 60 0.33 -1.54 -13.42
CA ASN A 60 -1.00 -1.53 -14.04
C ASN A 60 -1.80 -0.31 -13.61
N ILE A 61 -1.77 0.07 -12.33
CA ILE A 61 -2.42 1.31 -11.87
C ILE A 61 -1.85 2.54 -12.59
N ILE A 62 -0.52 2.68 -12.64
CA ILE A 62 0.12 3.82 -13.32
C ILE A 62 -0.29 3.87 -14.80
N LYS A 63 -0.28 2.73 -15.47
CA LYS A 63 -0.70 2.58 -16.87
C LYS A 63 -2.16 3.00 -17.05
N ASP A 64 -3.06 2.49 -16.23
CA ASP A 64 -4.51 2.68 -16.39
C ASP A 64 -4.93 4.11 -16.04
N TYR A 65 -4.35 4.70 -14.98
CA TYR A 65 -4.53 6.12 -14.69
C TYR A 65 -3.91 7.00 -15.78
N GLY A 66 -2.72 6.67 -16.28
CA GLY A 66 -2.07 7.39 -17.38
C GLY A 66 -2.91 7.36 -18.67
N TYR A 67 -3.53 6.21 -18.98
CA TYR A 67 -4.48 6.08 -20.07
C TYR A 67 -5.73 6.94 -19.82
N ALA A 68 -6.32 6.86 -18.63
CA ALA A 68 -7.53 7.60 -18.29
C ALA A 68 -7.34 9.12 -18.38
N VAL A 69 -6.20 9.66 -17.90
CA VAL A 69 -5.86 11.10 -18.01
C VAL A 69 -5.78 11.56 -19.48
N ARG A 70 -5.23 10.72 -20.37
CA ARG A 70 -5.06 11.07 -21.79
C ARG A 70 -6.37 11.13 -22.56
N HIS A 71 -7.38 10.39 -22.13
CA HIS A 71 -8.64 10.21 -22.88
C HIS A 71 -9.85 10.85 -22.19
N THR A 72 -9.77 11.15 -20.89
CA THR A 72 -10.87 11.68 -20.08
C THR A 72 -10.38 12.66 -19.02
N GLN A 73 -11.23 13.62 -18.62
CA GLN A 73 -10.96 14.41 -17.43
C GLN A 73 -11.21 13.54 -16.19
N LEU A 74 -10.15 13.07 -15.54
CA LEU A 74 -10.27 12.35 -14.27
C LEU A 74 -10.91 13.25 -13.22
N THR A 75 -12.09 12.86 -12.73
CA THR A 75 -12.70 13.47 -11.57
C THR A 75 -12.01 12.97 -10.30
N PRO A 76 -11.88 13.80 -9.25
CA PRO A 76 -11.43 13.34 -7.95
C PRO A 76 -12.21 12.10 -7.52
N TYR A 77 -11.49 11.10 -7.00
CA TYR A 77 -12.06 9.84 -6.55
C TYR A 77 -12.69 8.97 -7.64
N ASN A 78 -12.29 9.10 -8.91
CA ASN A 78 -12.55 8.06 -9.90
C ASN A 78 -11.60 6.87 -9.66
N PHE A 79 -12.15 5.75 -9.18
CA PHE A 79 -11.42 4.53 -8.87
C PHE A 79 -11.48 3.46 -9.95
N THR A 80 -12.19 3.71 -11.06
CA THR A 80 -12.28 2.73 -12.14
C THR A 80 -10.92 2.25 -12.63
N PRO A 81 -9.90 3.10 -12.85
CA PRO A 81 -8.57 2.62 -13.26
C PRO A 81 -7.88 1.76 -12.18
N TYR A 82 -8.15 2.01 -10.91
CA TYR A 82 -7.65 1.15 -9.82
C TYR A 82 -8.34 -0.22 -9.85
N ASP A 83 -9.66 -0.24 -9.99
CA ASP A 83 -10.45 -1.47 -10.03
C ASP A 83 -10.08 -2.33 -11.24
N GLU A 84 -9.81 -1.70 -12.38
CA GLU A 84 -9.30 -2.35 -13.60
C GLU A 84 -7.91 -2.94 -13.36
N ALA A 85 -6.96 -2.16 -12.84
CA ALA A 85 -5.63 -2.66 -12.55
C ALA A 85 -5.61 -3.83 -11.56
N VAL A 86 -6.45 -3.81 -10.52
CA VAL A 86 -6.59 -4.94 -9.58
C VAL A 86 -7.09 -6.19 -10.31
N LYS A 87 -8.08 -6.06 -11.19
CA LYS A 87 -8.59 -7.20 -11.97
C LYS A 87 -7.52 -7.72 -12.94
N GLU A 88 -6.87 -6.84 -13.70
CA GLU A 88 -5.78 -7.20 -14.61
C GLU A 88 -4.68 -7.99 -13.89
N THR A 89 -4.19 -7.47 -12.76
CA THR A 89 -3.13 -8.15 -11.99
C THR A 89 -3.59 -9.47 -11.37
N CYS A 90 -4.86 -9.61 -10.99
CA CYS A 90 -5.39 -10.85 -10.43
C CYS A 90 -5.75 -11.91 -11.48
N ASP A 91 -5.97 -11.50 -12.73
CA ASP A 91 -6.17 -12.42 -13.86
C ASP A 91 -4.84 -12.95 -14.41
N GLU A 92 -3.72 -12.27 -14.12
CA GLU A 92 -2.37 -12.75 -14.44
C GLU A 92 -2.02 -14.01 -13.64
N ARG A 93 -1.30 -14.94 -14.28
CA ARG A 93 -0.84 -16.16 -13.61
C ARG A 93 0.24 -15.82 -12.57
N PHE A 94 -0.09 -15.99 -11.30
CA PHE A 94 0.88 -15.92 -10.19
C PHE A 94 1.42 -17.30 -9.82
N SER A 95 2.74 -17.45 -9.73
CA SER A 95 3.39 -18.73 -9.42
C SER A 95 4.63 -18.61 -8.55
N CYS A 96 4.75 -17.53 -7.78
CA CYS A 96 5.90 -17.31 -6.90
C CYS A 96 5.88 -18.25 -5.69
N THR A 97 7.03 -18.85 -5.41
CA THR A 97 7.30 -19.56 -4.16
C THR A 97 7.99 -18.64 -3.14
N TYR A 98 7.91 -19.01 -1.85
CA TYR A 98 8.61 -18.25 -0.81
C TYR A 98 10.13 -18.19 -1.06
N ASP A 99 10.75 -19.28 -1.50
CA ASP A 99 12.19 -19.33 -1.75
C ASP A 99 12.62 -18.38 -2.89
N GLU A 100 11.80 -18.25 -3.93
CA GLU A 100 12.03 -17.31 -5.04
C GLU A 100 11.88 -15.85 -4.57
N ALA A 101 10.87 -15.58 -3.74
CA ALA A 101 10.66 -14.26 -3.13
C ALA A 101 11.81 -13.89 -2.21
N GLU A 102 12.22 -14.79 -1.32
CA GLU A 102 13.32 -14.59 -0.37
C GLU A 102 14.65 -14.39 -1.10
N SER A 103 14.93 -15.17 -2.14
CA SER A 103 16.11 -14.97 -2.98
C SER A 103 16.14 -13.58 -3.63
N SER A 104 14.97 -13.10 -4.08
CA SER A 104 14.85 -11.78 -4.69
C SER A 104 15.01 -10.65 -3.66
N ALA A 105 14.45 -10.82 -2.46
CA ALA A 105 14.65 -9.89 -1.37
C ALA A 105 16.13 -9.81 -0.95
N LYS A 106 16.81 -10.95 -0.80
CA LYS A 106 18.23 -11.02 -0.41
C LYS A 106 19.17 -10.30 -1.39
N ARG A 107 18.91 -10.38 -2.70
CA ARG A 107 19.68 -9.61 -3.70
C ARG A 107 19.58 -8.10 -3.48
N VAL A 108 18.37 -7.61 -3.16
CA VAL A 108 18.17 -6.21 -2.81
C VAL A 108 18.85 -5.87 -1.49
N GLU A 109 18.76 -6.76 -0.48
CA GLU A 109 19.40 -6.57 0.82
C GLU A 109 20.92 -6.41 0.73
N GLU A 110 21.57 -7.23 -0.10
CA GLU A 110 23.00 -7.17 -0.34
C GLU A 110 23.41 -5.83 -0.98
N LYS A 111 22.70 -5.42 -2.04
CA LYS A 111 23.04 -4.22 -2.82
C LYS A 111 22.60 -2.91 -2.17
N CYS A 112 21.59 -2.94 -1.30
CA CYS A 112 21.00 -1.77 -0.64
C CYS A 112 21.21 -1.77 0.89
N SER A 113 22.23 -2.47 1.39
CA SER A 113 22.48 -2.62 2.84
C SER A 113 22.59 -1.28 3.59
N ASN A 114 23.22 -0.27 2.98
CA ASN A 114 23.34 1.08 3.55
C ASN A 114 21.95 1.74 3.69
N GLU A 115 21.14 1.70 2.64
CA GLU A 115 19.80 2.25 2.60
C GLU A 115 18.88 1.56 3.62
N LEU A 116 18.92 0.24 3.69
CA LEU A 116 18.11 -0.57 4.61
C LEU A 116 18.55 -0.45 6.08
N SER A 117 19.75 0.07 6.35
CA SER A 117 20.18 0.44 7.70
C SER A 117 19.63 1.80 8.15
N THR A 118 19.11 2.62 7.23
CA THR A 118 18.62 3.96 7.51
C THR A 118 17.25 3.91 8.16
N LYS A 119 17.10 4.59 9.31
CA LYS A 119 15.81 4.75 9.99
C LYS A 119 14.97 5.80 9.28
N VAL A 120 13.71 5.47 9.00
CA VAL A 120 12.76 6.34 8.30
C VAL A 120 11.61 6.71 9.23
N ASP A 121 11.18 7.98 9.20
CA ASP A 121 9.89 8.36 9.78
C ASP A 121 8.78 8.06 8.76
N TRP A 122 8.20 6.86 8.84
CA TRP A 122 7.13 6.42 7.94
C TRP A 122 5.83 7.23 8.09
N SER A 123 5.71 8.05 9.13
CA SER A 123 4.59 8.97 9.34
C SER A 123 4.78 10.33 8.64
N ALA A 124 5.96 10.63 8.13
CA ALA A 124 6.27 11.92 7.49
C ALA A 124 5.59 12.09 6.11
N ASP A 125 5.61 13.31 5.57
CA ASP A 125 5.16 13.55 4.19
C ASP A 125 6.10 12.77 3.24
N PRO A 126 5.58 11.86 2.41
CA PRO A 126 6.39 11.05 1.52
C PRO A 126 7.34 11.84 0.61
N LEU A 127 7.00 13.09 0.25
CA LEU A 127 7.87 13.94 -0.58
C LEU A 127 9.16 14.37 0.14
N THR A 128 9.19 14.29 1.46
CA THR A 128 10.35 14.70 2.26
C THR A 128 11.34 13.56 2.51
N LEU A 129 10.97 12.33 2.12
CA LEU A 129 11.76 11.13 2.38
C LEU A 129 12.75 10.85 1.25
N ASN A 130 13.89 10.25 1.60
CA ASN A 130 14.87 9.82 0.62
C ASN A 130 14.29 8.67 -0.23
N ARG A 131 14.10 8.93 -1.52
CA ARG A 131 13.50 8.00 -2.47
C ARG A 131 14.23 6.66 -2.55
N THR A 132 15.57 6.66 -2.60
CA THR A 132 16.35 5.42 -2.66
C THR A 132 16.11 4.56 -1.42
N VAL A 133 16.12 5.19 -0.23
CA VAL A 133 15.86 4.49 1.03
C VAL A 133 14.45 3.90 1.04
N THR A 134 13.43 4.70 0.73
CA THR A 134 12.04 4.22 0.73
C THR A 134 11.79 3.15 -0.34
N SER A 135 12.42 3.27 -1.52
CA SER A 135 12.31 2.27 -2.58
C SER A 135 13.00 0.95 -2.20
N ALA A 136 14.12 0.99 -1.48
CA ALA A 136 14.78 -0.22 -0.98
C ALA A 136 13.87 -1.01 -0.02
N TYR A 137 13.33 -0.33 1.00
CA TYR A 137 12.36 -0.95 1.91
C TYR A 137 11.12 -1.44 1.16
N GLY A 138 10.53 -0.61 0.30
CA GLY A 138 9.34 -0.97 -0.47
C GLY A 138 9.54 -2.22 -1.32
N THR A 139 10.71 -2.36 -1.96
CA THR A 139 11.04 -3.51 -2.79
C THR A 139 11.19 -4.78 -1.96
N VAL A 140 11.93 -4.74 -0.85
CA VAL A 140 12.03 -5.90 0.05
C VAL A 140 10.67 -6.31 0.59
N ILE A 141 9.89 -5.36 1.11
CA ILE A 141 8.56 -5.62 1.67
C ILE A 141 7.65 -6.22 0.59
N SER A 142 7.73 -5.75 -0.66
CA SER A 142 6.95 -6.29 -1.78
C SER A 142 7.25 -7.75 -2.08
N PHE A 143 8.49 -8.22 -1.90
CA PHE A 143 8.82 -9.63 -2.05
C PHE A 143 8.35 -10.45 -0.86
N TYR A 144 8.60 -10.00 0.38
CA TYR A 144 8.19 -10.72 1.58
C TYR A 144 6.68 -10.90 1.69
N PHE A 145 5.90 -9.95 1.17
CA PHE A 145 4.45 -9.97 1.25
C PHE A 145 3.74 -10.14 -0.09
N GLY A 146 4.46 -10.30 -1.21
CA GLY A 146 3.84 -10.46 -2.53
C GLY A 146 2.87 -11.65 -2.61
N ILE A 147 3.22 -12.77 -1.97
CA ILE A 147 2.35 -13.96 -1.86
C ILE A 147 1.09 -13.69 -1.01
N PRO A 148 1.20 -13.25 0.27
CA PRO A 148 0.01 -12.97 1.06
C PRO A 148 -0.83 -11.80 0.50
N ASP A 149 -0.21 -10.81 -0.14
CA ASP A 149 -0.92 -9.74 -0.86
C ASP A 149 -1.73 -10.30 -2.02
N HIS A 150 -1.12 -11.11 -2.90
CA HIS A 150 -1.85 -11.78 -3.98
C HIS A 150 -3.05 -12.57 -3.44
N ASP A 151 -2.80 -13.41 -2.43
CA ASP A 151 -3.82 -14.24 -1.83
C ASP A 151 -5.00 -13.42 -1.31
N VAL A 152 -4.72 -12.31 -0.63
CA VAL A 152 -5.76 -11.43 -0.09
C VAL A 152 -6.44 -10.64 -1.20
N MET A 153 -5.69 -9.92 -2.03
CA MET A 153 -6.23 -8.97 -3.01
C MET A 153 -7.06 -9.66 -4.08
N CYS A 154 -6.63 -10.85 -4.52
CA CYS A 154 -7.30 -11.61 -5.57
C CYS A 154 -8.39 -12.55 -5.04
N PHE A 155 -8.69 -12.48 -3.73
CA PHE A 155 -9.86 -13.16 -3.20
C PHE A 155 -11.14 -12.53 -3.73
N LYS A 156 -12.03 -13.35 -4.29
CA LYS A 156 -13.41 -12.94 -4.56
C LYS A 156 -14.25 -13.16 -3.31
N SER A 157 -14.77 -12.07 -2.73
CA SER A 157 -15.64 -12.15 -1.57
C SER A 157 -17.05 -12.65 -1.94
N SER A 158 -17.86 -12.91 -0.92
CA SER A 158 -19.29 -13.18 -1.04
C SER A 158 -20.10 -12.05 -1.68
N SER A 159 -19.58 -10.82 -1.76
CA SER A 159 -20.22 -9.72 -2.50
C SER A 159 -20.07 -9.87 -4.02
N GLY A 160 -19.10 -10.67 -4.47
CA GLY A 160 -18.73 -10.84 -5.87
C GLY A 160 -17.59 -9.94 -6.36
N ASP A 161 -17.12 -9.00 -5.55
CA ASP A 161 -15.93 -8.18 -5.84
C ASP A 161 -14.63 -8.84 -5.34
N LEU A 162 -13.49 -8.38 -5.88
CA LEU A 162 -12.16 -8.70 -5.36
C LEU A 162 -11.89 -7.91 -4.08
N CYS A 163 -11.24 -8.55 -3.10
CA CYS A 163 -10.88 -7.89 -1.85
C CYS A 163 -9.91 -6.72 -2.02
N GLY A 164 -9.07 -6.76 -3.06
CA GLY A 164 -8.31 -5.61 -3.56
C GLY A 164 -9.17 -4.33 -3.65
N ILE A 165 -10.36 -4.46 -4.21
CA ILE A 165 -11.30 -3.37 -4.45
C ILE A 165 -12.10 -3.05 -3.19
N GLU A 166 -12.55 -4.06 -2.44
CA GLU A 166 -13.38 -3.82 -1.25
C GLU A 166 -12.64 -3.10 -0.12
N LEU A 167 -11.38 -3.48 0.11
CA LEU A 167 -10.60 -2.97 1.24
C LEU A 167 -10.24 -1.48 1.09
N THR A 168 -10.25 -0.92 -0.14
CA THR A 168 -9.99 0.51 -0.35
C THR A 168 -11.22 1.39 -0.11
N LYS A 169 -12.43 0.89 -0.40
CA LYS A 169 -13.69 1.67 -0.36
C LYS A 169 -13.85 2.53 0.91
N PRO A 170 -13.60 2.03 2.14
CA PRO A 170 -13.77 2.84 3.34
C PRO A 170 -12.81 4.04 3.43
N LEU A 171 -11.55 3.85 3.07
CA LEU A 171 -10.56 4.93 3.02
C LEU A 171 -10.96 5.98 2.00
N ILE A 172 -11.44 5.55 0.83
CA ILE A 172 -11.87 6.45 -0.24
C ILE A 172 -13.06 7.30 0.17
N ASN A 173 -14.07 6.68 0.78
CA ASN A 173 -15.23 7.41 1.28
C ASN A 173 -14.81 8.47 2.31
N TRP A 174 -13.92 8.11 3.25
CA TRP A 174 -13.41 9.04 4.24
C TRP A 174 -12.62 10.19 3.59
N LEU A 175 -11.75 9.90 2.62
CA LEU A 175 -10.99 10.93 1.91
C LEU A 175 -11.93 11.89 1.18
N LYS A 176 -12.94 11.38 0.46
CA LYS A 176 -13.92 12.19 -0.27
C LYS A 176 -14.68 13.16 0.61
N GLU A 177 -15.00 12.75 1.84
CA GLU A 177 -15.67 13.60 2.83
C GLU A 177 -14.76 14.70 3.40
N ASN A 178 -13.47 14.42 3.56
CA ASN A 178 -12.54 15.30 4.30
C ASN A 178 -11.63 16.15 3.39
N ILE A 179 -11.44 15.75 2.13
CA ILE A 179 -10.54 16.37 1.15
C ILE A 179 -11.18 16.36 -0.25
N PRO A 180 -12.37 16.95 -0.45
CA PRO A 180 -13.18 16.75 -1.65
C PRO A 180 -12.51 17.13 -2.99
N ASP A 181 -11.45 17.92 -2.97
CA ASP A 181 -10.67 18.28 -4.16
C ASP A 181 -9.72 17.15 -4.63
N GLY A 182 -9.54 16.10 -3.83
CA GLY A 182 -8.68 14.96 -4.13
C GLY A 182 -7.18 15.26 -4.07
N LYS A 183 -6.77 16.41 -3.53
CA LYS A 183 -5.36 16.83 -3.50
C LYS A 183 -4.73 16.52 -2.15
N PHE A 184 -4.11 15.34 -2.05
CA PHE A 184 -3.49 14.89 -0.82
C PHE A 184 -2.34 13.92 -1.09
N ARG A 185 -1.55 13.65 -0.04
CA ARG A 185 -0.55 12.58 0.06
C ARG A 185 -0.78 11.79 1.33
N ILE A 186 -0.63 10.47 1.28
CA ILE A 186 -0.80 9.63 2.47
C ILE A 186 0.58 9.21 2.96
N SER A 187 0.84 9.30 4.27
CA SER A 187 2.08 8.76 4.87
C SER A 187 2.19 7.26 4.59
N TYR A 188 3.42 6.75 4.41
CA TYR A 188 3.63 5.33 4.10
C TYR A 188 3.10 4.37 5.16
N ASP A 189 3.01 4.79 6.43
CA ASP A 189 2.41 4.00 7.52
C ASP A 189 0.88 4.18 7.68
N HIS A 190 0.26 4.97 6.80
CA HIS A 190 -1.18 5.21 6.74
C HIS A 190 -1.76 5.79 8.02
N LYS A 191 -0.95 6.58 8.75
CA LYS A 191 -1.44 7.35 9.90
C LYS A 191 -1.95 8.72 9.49
N PHE A 192 -1.35 9.35 8.49
CA PHE A 192 -1.65 10.74 8.14
C PHE A 192 -1.95 10.93 6.66
N VAL A 193 -2.82 11.89 6.38
CA VAL A 193 -3.02 12.48 5.06
C VAL A 193 -2.57 13.92 5.08
N TYR A 194 -1.56 14.24 4.28
CA TYR A 194 -1.00 15.55 4.05
C TYR A 194 -1.77 16.25 2.92
N LYS A 195 -2.27 17.45 3.18
CA LYS A 195 -2.90 18.32 2.19
C LYS A 195 -1.86 19.17 1.48
N GLU A 196 -2.23 19.75 0.34
CA GLU A 196 -1.40 20.71 -0.40
C GLU A 196 -1.00 21.93 0.44
N ASP A 197 -1.85 22.36 1.38
CA ASP A 197 -1.57 23.48 2.29
C ASP A 197 -0.56 23.15 3.41
N GLY A 198 -0.02 21.93 3.42
CA GLY A 198 0.94 21.44 4.41
C GLY A 198 0.32 20.97 5.73
N SER A 199 -1.00 21.14 5.92
CA SER A 199 -1.69 20.55 7.07
C SER A 199 -1.85 19.04 6.91
N ARG A 200 -2.05 18.33 8.02
CA ARG A 200 -2.29 16.88 8.00
C ARG A 200 -3.50 16.47 8.81
N LEU A 201 -4.18 15.43 8.35
CA LEU A 201 -5.29 14.76 9.03
C LEU A 201 -4.87 13.37 9.47
N GLU A 202 -5.21 12.96 10.68
CA GLU A 202 -5.04 11.57 11.11
C GLU A 202 -6.12 10.70 10.48
N ILE A 203 -5.73 9.60 9.84
CA ILE A 203 -6.66 8.60 9.29
C ILE A 203 -7.29 7.87 10.48
N PRO A 204 -8.63 7.90 10.64
CA PRO A 204 -9.25 7.21 11.75
C PRO A 204 -9.02 5.72 11.62
N ARG A 205 -8.43 5.11 12.65
CA ARG A 205 -8.21 3.65 12.69
C ARG A 205 -9.50 2.89 12.40
N GLY A 206 -10.62 3.43 12.91
CA GLY A 206 -12.02 2.99 12.79
C GLY A 206 -12.55 2.60 11.41
N ILE A 207 -11.94 3.07 10.32
CA ILE A 207 -12.59 3.02 9.00
C ILE A 207 -12.43 1.66 8.31
N PHE A 208 -11.42 0.86 8.66
CA PHE A 208 -11.10 -0.39 7.95
C PHE A 208 -11.90 -1.61 8.44
N PHE A 209 -13.05 -1.40 9.09
CA PHE A 209 -13.59 -2.41 10.00
C PHE A 209 -14.82 -3.13 9.46
N CYS A 210 -14.57 -4.41 9.14
CA CYS A 210 -15.47 -5.56 9.11
C CYS A 210 -16.03 -6.01 7.76
N GLY A 211 -15.85 -7.30 7.52
CA GLY A 211 -16.15 -7.98 6.27
C GLY A 211 -15.19 -9.14 6.05
N GLU A 212 -15.56 -10.00 5.12
CA GLU A 212 -14.81 -11.22 4.77
C GLU A 212 -13.37 -10.92 4.33
N CYS A 213 -13.17 -9.87 3.53
CA CYS A 213 -11.85 -9.44 3.10
C CYS A 213 -10.95 -9.03 4.27
N GLN A 214 -11.50 -8.35 5.27
CA GLN A 214 -10.76 -7.90 6.43
C GLN A 214 -10.36 -9.08 7.33
N GLU A 215 -11.26 -10.04 7.53
CA GLU A 215 -10.95 -11.28 8.25
C GLU A 215 -9.84 -12.06 7.54
N ARG A 216 -9.84 -12.06 6.20
CA ARG A 216 -8.77 -12.67 5.41
C ARG A 216 -7.44 -11.95 5.59
N VAL A 217 -7.40 -10.61 5.54
CA VAL A 217 -6.18 -9.83 5.86
C VAL A 217 -5.64 -10.24 7.23
N VAL A 218 -6.48 -10.19 8.27
CA VAL A 218 -6.06 -10.50 9.64
C VAL A 218 -5.49 -11.92 9.71
N LYS A 219 -6.18 -12.91 9.15
CA LYS A 219 -5.73 -14.30 9.14
C LYS A 219 -4.41 -14.45 8.37
N THR A 220 -4.33 -13.97 7.14
CA THR A 220 -3.16 -14.14 6.29
C THR A 220 -1.93 -13.48 6.91
N PHE A 221 -2.02 -12.19 7.25
CA PHE A 221 -0.86 -11.45 7.73
C PHE A 221 -0.47 -11.85 9.14
N LYS A 222 -1.40 -12.17 10.04
CA LYS A 222 -1.06 -12.61 11.40
C LYS A 222 -0.17 -13.86 11.42
N TYR A 223 -0.43 -14.83 10.54
CA TYR A 223 0.27 -16.10 10.53
C TYR A 223 1.45 -16.14 9.54
N TRP A 224 1.47 -15.28 8.53
CA TRP A 224 2.53 -15.31 7.51
C TRP A 224 3.93 -15.13 8.11
N PRO A 225 4.25 -14.08 8.92
CA PRO A 225 5.58 -13.93 9.51
C PRO A 225 5.92 -14.94 10.61
N VAL A 226 4.96 -15.75 11.06
CA VAL A 226 5.25 -16.87 11.99
C VAL A 226 5.94 -18.01 11.23
N ASN A 227 5.52 -18.26 10.00
CA ASN A 227 6.10 -19.31 9.14
C ASN A 227 7.26 -18.79 8.29
N HIS A 228 7.27 -17.48 8.02
CA HIS A 228 8.22 -16.80 7.14
C HIS A 228 8.75 -15.54 7.83
N PRO A 229 9.67 -15.68 8.81
CA PRO A 229 10.13 -14.56 9.64
C PRO A 229 10.68 -13.40 8.81
N LEU A 230 10.28 -12.19 9.18
CA LEU A 230 10.81 -10.97 8.58
C LEU A 230 12.24 -10.71 9.09
N PRO A 231 13.11 -10.10 8.26
CA PRO A 231 14.42 -9.64 8.71
C PRO A 231 14.31 -8.65 9.88
N ASP A 232 15.25 -8.73 10.82
CA ASP A 232 15.27 -7.88 12.03
C ASP A 232 15.22 -6.39 11.71
N TYR A 233 15.91 -5.95 10.65
CA TYR A 233 15.90 -4.54 10.26
C TYR A 233 14.52 -4.08 9.74
N ILE A 234 13.76 -4.96 9.07
CA ILE A 234 12.38 -4.67 8.67
C ILE A 234 11.51 -4.54 9.92
N VAL A 235 11.61 -5.49 10.85
CA VAL A 235 10.84 -5.44 12.11
C VAL A 235 11.17 -4.16 12.87
N LYS A 236 12.46 -3.86 13.07
CA LYS A 236 12.91 -2.72 13.87
C LYS A 236 12.63 -1.38 13.20
N ASN A 237 12.96 -1.22 11.92
CA ASN A 237 12.94 0.07 11.24
C ASN A 237 11.57 0.39 10.65
N VAL A 238 10.77 -0.63 10.29
CA VAL A 238 9.43 -0.44 9.73
C VAL A 238 8.39 -0.59 10.81
N TYR A 239 8.31 -1.75 11.45
CA TYR A 239 7.20 -2.07 12.34
C TYR A 239 7.39 -1.57 13.78
N GLY A 240 8.61 -1.56 14.29
CA GLY A 240 8.94 -1.41 15.71
C GLY A 240 8.78 -2.75 16.45
N SER A 241 7.58 -3.32 16.39
CA SER A 241 7.26 -4.67 16.87
C SER A 241 6.16 -5.28 16.00
N TRP A 242 6.40 -6.48 15.46
CA TRP A 242 5.40 -7.20 14.69
C TRP A 242 4.22 -7.65 15.55
N GLU A 243 4.49 -8.10 16.78
CA GLU A 243 3.47 -8.55 17.72
C GLU A 243 2.52 -7.40 18.10
N GLU A 244 3.07 -6.21 18.39
CA GLU A 244 2.25 -5.03 18.67
C GLU A 244 1.40 -4.64 17.45
N GLU A 245 1.94 -4.75 16.25
CA GLU A 245 1.22 -4.44 15.02
C GLU A 245 0.03 -5.40 14.80
N VAL A 246 0.25 -6.70 15.01
CA VAL A 246 -0.81 -7.72 14.96
C VAL A 246 -1.87 -7.49 16.05
N ASN A 247 -1.46 -7.13 17.27
CA ASN A 247 -2.39 -6.84 18.37
C ASN A 247 -3.21 -5.57 18.12
N ASN A 248 -2.72 -4.67 17.27
CA ASN A 248 -3.45 -3.49 16.82
C ASN A 248 -4.39 -3.77 15.65
N PHE A 249 -4.46 -5.01 15.14
CA PHE A 249 -5.45 -5.34 14.13
C PHE A 249 -6.85 -5.17 14.71
N PRO A 250 -7.76 -4.54 13.96
CA PRO A 250 -9.15 -4.50 14.38
C PRO A 250 -9.73 -5.88 14.60
N ASN A 251 -10.24 -6.09 15.80
CA ASN A 251 -11.17 -7.16 16.07
C ASN A 251 -12.57 -6.68 15.69
N CYS A 252 -13.19 -7.37 14.74
CA CYS A 252 -14.58 -7.12 14.42
C CYS A 252 -15.46 -7.48 15.61
N PRO A 253 -16.22 -6.52 16.16
CA PRO A 253 -17.16 -6.85 17.20
C PRO A 253 -18.24 -7.74 16.56
N ASN A 254 -18.35 -8.99 17.02
CA ASN A 254 -19.35 -10.00 16.59
C ASN A 254 -20.65 -9.33 16.09
N ASN A 255 -21.16 -9.78 14.93
CA ASN A 255 -22.24 -9.26 14.08
C ASN A 255 -23.51 -8.65 14.74
N ASN A 256 -23.66 -8.69 16.06
CA ASN A 256 -24.68 -8.00 16.84
C ASN A 256 -24.35 -6.52 17.16
N SER A 257 -23.17 -6.03 16.78
CA SER A 257 -22.69 -4.67 17.09
C SER A 257 -22.92 -3.63 15.98
N THR A 258 -23.20 -4.07 14.75
CA THR A 258 -23.52 -3.22 13.58
C THR A 258 -24.72 -2.32 13.85
N THR A 259 -25.66 -2.75 14.68
CA THR A 259 -26.80 -1.96 15.16
C THR A 259 -26.39 -0.81 16.09
N LYS A 260 -25.22 -0.90 16.74
CA LYS A 260 -24.71 0.11 17.68
C LYS A 260 -23.88 1.18 16.97
N HIS A 261 -22.97 0.81 16.06
CA HIS A 261 -22.16 1.80 15.32
C HIS A 261 -22.97 2.67 14.35
N ARG A 262 -24.00 2.10 13.69
CA ARG A 262 -24.93 2.88 12.87
C ARG A 262 -25.73 3.90 13.72
N ARG A 263 -25.99 3.60 15.00
CA ARG A 263 -26.63 4.52 15.94
C ARG A 263 -25.69 5.61 16.45
N THR A 264 -24.39 5.34 16.59
CA THR A 264 -23.42 6.35 17.03
C THR A 264 -23.14 7.38 15.93
N LEU A 265 -22.94 6.94 14.68
CA LEU A 265 -22.75 7.86 13.53
C LEU A 265 -23.98 8.75 13.29
N ASN A 266 -25.20 8.19 13.41
CA ASN A 266 -26.44 8.98 13.34
C ASN A 266 -26.65 9.94 14.53
N ARG A 267 -26.01 9.70 15.69
CA ARG A 267 -26.06 10.63 16.83
C ARG A 267 -25.11 11.83 16.66
N PHE A 268 -24.00 11.64 15.95
CA PHE A 268 -23.08 12.74 15.64
C PHE A 268 -23.58 13.63 14.50
N SER A 269 -24.32 13.10 13.52
CA SER A 269 -24.94 13.93 12.46
C SER A 269 -26.08 14.81 12.98
N ARG A 270 -26.85 14.34 13.98
CA ARG A 270 -27.96 15.10 14.58
C ARG A 270 -27.55 16.18 15.58
N ARG A 271 -26.30 16.18 16.07
CA ARG A 271 -25.81 17.21 17.02
C ARG A 271 -25.20 18.44 16.34
N LYS A 272 -25.16 18.50 15.01
CA LYS A 272 -24.74 19.69 14.24
C LYS A 272 -25.91 20.50 13.66
N ILE A 273 -27.15 20.19 14.03
CA ILE A 273 -28.32 21.00 13.71
C ILE A 273 -29.02 21.32 15.03
N ASN A 274 -28.54 22.38 15.67
CA ASN A 274 -29.26 23.32 16.56
C ASN A 274 -28.26 24.35 17.08
#